data_AF-A0A7V6P359-F1
#
_entry.id   AF-A0A7V6P359-F1
#
_cell.length_a   1.000
_cell.length_b   1.000
_cell.length_c   1.000
_cell.angle_alpha   90.00
_cell.angle_beta   90.00
_cell.angle_gamma   90.00
#
_symmetry.space_group_name_H-M   'P 1'
#
loop_
_entity.id
_entity.type
_entity.pdbx_description
1 polymer ?
#
loop_
_entity_poly.entity_id
_entity_poly.type
_entity_poly.pdbx_seq_one_letter_code
_entity_poly.pdbx_strand_id
1 'polypeptide(L)'
;MDWNGFKVVREFQYQGWLKFIFQYFYYICEAALFVLMIVFAQHAGEIWFGKSNIPWGGIFISLTWGLVHILTKGDLLVGILACLGGLLYGCVYIVCKKNLYIAYPIILLMFIL
;
A
#
# COMPACT_ATOMS: atom_id res chain seq x y z
N MET A 1 6.58 -5.28 15.09
CA MET A 1 6.62 -4.56 16.38
C MET A 1 5.21 -4.05 16.64
N ASP A 2 4.54 -4.58 17.65
CA ASP A 2 3.30 -3.95 18.12
C ASP A 2 3.67 -2.66 18.85
N TRP A 3 3.18 -1.52 18.36
CA TRP A 3 3.52 -0.20 18.90
C TRP A 3 2.89 0.06 20.29
N ASN A 4 1.99 -0.83 20.73
CA ASN A 4 1.26 -0.80 22.01
C ASN A 4 0.67 0.60 22.29
N GLY A 5 -0.07 1.11 21.29
CA GLY A 5 -0.58 2.47 21.23
C GLY A 5 -0.74 2.94 19.78
N PHE A 6 -1.13 4.20 19.58
CA PHE A 6 -1.28 4.75 18.23
C PHE A 6 0.09 4.91 17.56
N LYS A 7 0.32 4.14 16.49
CA LYS A 7 1.62 4.00 15.79
C LYS A 7 2.31 5.33 15.57
N VAL A 8 1.61 6.32 15.00
CA VAL A 8 2.15 7.65 14.68
C VAL A 8 2.74 8.36 15.92
N VAL A 9 2.03 8.33 17.04
CA VAL A 9 2.49 8.97 18.29
C VAL A 9 3.71 8.24 18.85
N ARG A 10 3.73 6.91 18.76
CA ARG A 10 4.82 6.08 19.28
C ARG A 10 6.08 6.23 18.43
N GLU A 11 5.95 6.28 17.11
CA GLU A 11 7.05 6.56 16.19
C GLU A 11 7.68 7.92 16.48
N PHE A 12 6.87 8.96 16.71
CA PHE A 12 7.38 10.28 17.07
C PHE A 12 8.17 10.26 18.40
N GLN A 13 7.63 9.61 19.42
CA GLN A 13 8.28 9.48 20.74
C GLN A 13 9.61 8.71 20.66
N TYR A 14 9.69 7.67 19.82
CA TYR A 14 10.85 6.77 19.77
C TYR A 14 11.95 7.25 18.82
N GLN A 15 11.58 7.84 17.67
CA GLN A 15 12.54 8.25 16.64
C GLN A 15 13.02 9.70 16.81
N GLY A 16 12.28 10.52 17.56
CA GLY A 16 12.50 11.95 17.65
C GLY A 16 12.06 12.68 16.36
N TRP A 17 11.96 14.02 16.45
CA TRP A 17 11.32 14.84 15.42
C TRP A 17 11.99 14.74 14.03
N LEU A 18 13.33 14.69 13.97
CA LEU A 18 14.06 14.70 12.69
C LEU A 18 13.85 13.39 11.90
N LYS A 19 14.07 12.24 12.54
CA LYS A 19 13.88 10.93 11.90
C LYS A 19 12.41 10.70 11.53
N PHE A 20 11.49 11.18 12.37
CA PHE A 20 10.07 11.12 12.11
C PHE A 20 9.71 11.84 10.80
N ILE A 21 10.22 13.05 10.57
CA ILE A 21 9.97 13.79 9.32
C ILE A 21 10.46 13.00 8.10
N PHE A 22 11.70 12.51 8.12
CA PHE A 22 12.23 11.73 6.99
C PHE A 22 11.47 10.43 6.76
N GLN A 23 11.05 9.74 7.83
CA GLN A 23 10.29 8.51 7.73
C GLN A 23 8.91 8.74 7.11
N TYR A 24 8.21 9.82 7.47
CA TYR A 24 6.90 10.12 6.92
C TYR A 24 6.98 10.65 5.49
N PHE A 25 8.04 11.40 5.15
CA PHE A 25 8.34 11.75 3.76
C PHE A 25 8.57 10.48 2.93
N TYR A 26 9.35 9.53 3.46
CA TYR A 26 9.56 8.23 2.82
C TYR A 26 8.24 7.47 2.61
N TYR A 27 7.35 7.41 3.62
CA TYR A 27 6.04 6.76 3.48
C TYR A 27 5.15 7.40 2.41
N ILE A 28 5.16 8.74 2.30
CA ILE A 28 4.42 9.46 1.25
C ILE A 28 4.93 9.06 -0.13
N CYS A 29 6.25 9.01 -0.32
CA CYS A 29 6.88 8.60 -1.57
C CYS A 29 6.64 7.12 -1.89
N GLU A 30 6.79 6.24 -0.91
CA GLU A 30 6.55 4.80 -1.05
C GLU A 30 5.10 4.51 -1.43
N ALA A 31 4.15 5.17 -0.76
CA ALA A 31 2.73 5.11 -1.09
C ALA A 31 2.44 5.59 -2.52
N ALA A 32 3.08 6.68 -2.95
CA ALA A 32 2.90 7.20 -4.30
C ALA A 32 3.38 6.19 -5.35
N LEU A 33 4.53 5.56 -5.12
CA LEU A 33 5.07 4.54 -6.01
C LEU A 33 4.13 3.34 -6.15
N PHE A 34 3.67 2.74 -5.04
CA PHE A 34 2.82 1.56 -5.16
C PHE A 34 1.41 1.90 -5.67
N VAL A 35 0.87 3.10 -5.38
CA VAL A 35 -0.39 3.56 -5.98
C VAL A 35 -0.25 3.72 -7.50
N LEU A 36 0.86 4.28 -7.99
CA LEU A 36 1.11 4.37 -9.44
C LEU A 36 1.17 2.97 -10.07
N MET A 37 1.83 2.01 -9.41
CA MET A 37 1.81 0.62 -9.87
C MET A 37 0.39 0.03 -9.91
N ILE A 38 -0.45 0.30 -8.90
CA ILE A 38 -1.88 -0.10 -8.90
C ILE A 38 -2.58 0.49 -10.12
N VAL A 39 -2.42 1.79 -10.39
CA VAL A 39 -3.05 2.49 -11.51
C VAL A 39 -2.66 1.85 -12.84
N PHE A 40 -1.37 1.66 -13.09
CA PHE A 40 -0.88 1.11 -14.35
C PHE A 40 -1.25 -0.35 -14.53
N ALA A 41 -1.11 -1.18 -13.49
CA ALA A 41 -1.49 -2.58 -13.54
C ALA A 41 -3.01 -2.76 -13.66
N GLN A 42 -3.80 -1.87 -13.03
CA GLN A 42 -5.25 -1.85 -13.21
C GLN A 42 -5.61 -1.57 -14.67
N HIS A 43 -4.98 -0.56 -15.27
CA HIS A 43 -5.20 -0.21 -16.67
C HIS A 43 -4.80 -1.36 -17.62
N ALA A 44 -3.64 -1.97 -17.40
CA ALA A 44 -3.16 -3.10 -18.19
C ALA A 44 -4.12 -4.31 -18.11
N GLY A 45 -4.54 -4.70 -16.89
CA GLY A 45 -5.48 -5.81 -16.71
C GLY A 45 -6.85 -5.54 -17.34
N GLU A 46 -7.32 -4.30 -17.32
CA GLU A 46 -8.57 -3.91 -17.98
C GLU A 46 -8.49 -4.06 -19.50
N ILE A 47 -7.38 -3.65 -20.11
CA ILE A 47 -7.15 -3.82 -21.55
C ILE A 47 -7.06 -5.30 -21.91
N TRP A 48 -6.32 -6.10 -21.14
CA TRP A 48 -6.07 -7.50 -21.48
C TRP A 48 -7.27 -8.41 -21.27
N PHE A 49 -8.07 -8.17 -20.22
CA PHE A 49 -9.15 -9.08 -19.83
C PHE A 49 -10.56 -8.50 -20.02
N GLY A 50 -10.69 -7.21 -20.34
CA GLY A 50 -11.99 -6.57 -20.58
C GLY A 50 -12.90 -6.50 -19.33
N LYS A 51 -12.34 -6.67 -18.12
CA LYS A 51 -13.08 -6.63 -16.85
C LYS A 51 -12.58 -5.51 -15.97
N SER A 52 -13.41 -4.48 -15.79
CA SER A 52 -13.08 -3.27 -15.02
C SER A 52 -13.40 -3.33 -13.53
N ASN A 53 -14.14 -4.36 -13.10
CA ASN A 53 -14.55 -4.60 -11.72
C ASN A 53 -13.59 -5.51 -10.95
N ILE A 54 -12.58 -6.08 -11.61
CA ILE A 54 -11.56 -6.92 -10.98
C ILE A 54 -10.38 -6.02 -10.54
N PRO A 55 -9.88 -6.14 -9.30
CA PRO A 55 -8.77 -5.34 -8.78
C PRO A 55 -7.41 -5.82 -9.30
N TRP A 56 -7.22 -5.78 -10.63
CA TRP A 56 -5.96 -6.17 -11.28
C TRP A 56 -4.74 -5.45 -10.69
N GLY A 57 -4.89 -4.16 -10.37
CA GLY A 57 -3.83 -3.41 -9.70
C GLY A 57 -3.50 -3.96 -8.30
N GLY A 58 -4.51 -4.35 -7.54
CA GLY A 58 -4.31 -4.97 -6.22
C GLY A 58 -3.71 -6.37 -6.30
N ILE A 59 -4.13 -7.18 -7.28
CA ILE A 59 -3.53 -8.49 -7.55
C ILE A 59 -2.05 -8.32 -7.88
N PHE A 60 -1.70 -7.37 -8.76
CA PHE A 60 -0.32 -7.08 -9.13
C PHE A 60 0.53 -6.68 -7.93
N ILE A 61 0.05 -5.78 -7.05
CA ILE A 61 0.75 -5.40 -5.82
C ILE A 61 0.90 -6.57 -4.87
N SER A 62 -0.14 -7.40 -4.71
CA SER A 62 -0.08 -8.56 -3.83
C SER A 62 1.05 -9.50 -4.24
N LEU A 63 1.21 -9.71 -5.56
CA LEU A 63 2.24 -10.58 -6.10
C LEU A 63 3.64 -9.96 -6.08
N THR A 64 3.77 -8.67 -6.42
CA THR A 64 5.09 -8.03 -6.56
C THR A 64 5.61 -7.45 -5.26
N TRP A 65 4.73 -6.96 -4.40
CA TRP A 65 5.09 -6.35 -3.12
C TRP A 65 4.90 -7.32 -1.97
N GLY A 66 3.72 -7.94 -1.86
CA GLY A 66 3.36 -8.84 -0.77
C GLY A 66 4.22 -10.10 -0.71
N LEU A 67 4.37 -10.82 -1.84
CA LEU A 67 5.23 -12.01 -1.87
C LEU A 67 6.71 -11.67 -1.66
N VAL A 68 7.18 -10.54 -2.19
CA VAL A 68 8.56 -10.09 -1.97
C VAL A 68 8.80 -9.74 -0.50
N HIS A 69 7.79 -9.33 0.25
CA HIS A 69 7.89 -9.13 1.70
C HIS A 69 8.10 -10.45 2.47
N ILE A 70 7.53 -11.58 2.01
CA ILE A 70 7.83 -12.90 2.59
C ILE A 70 9.35 -13.16 2.50
N LEU A 71 9.93 -12.91 1.32
CA LEU A 71 11.34 -13.18 1.05
C LEU A 71 12.28 -12.22 1.79
N THR A 72 11.97 -10.92 1.76
CA THR A 72 12.88 -9.87 2.28
C THR A 72 12.76 -9.66 3.78
N LYS A 73 11.58 -9.91 4.39
CA LYS A 73 11.38 -9.80 5.84
C LYS A 73 11.58 -11.14 6.56
N GLY A 74 11.60 -12.25 5.82
CA GLY A 74 11.77 -13.60 6.40
C GLY A 74 10.60 -14.05 7.27
N ASP A 75 9.45 -13.39 7.16
CA ASP A 75 8.26 -13.62 7.98
C ASP A 75 7.05 -13.82 7.07
N LEU A 76 6.48 -15.03 7.15
CA LEU A 76 5.33 -15.44 6.35
C LEU A 76 4.08 -14.63 6.70
N LEU A 77 3.84 -14.33 7.98
CA LEU A 77 2.67 -13.57 8.42
C LEU A 77 2.75 -12.13 7.89
N VAL A 78 3.91 -11.50 7.99
CA VAL A 78 4.14 -10.14 7.45
C VAL A 78 3.86 -10.11 5.96
N GLY A 79 4.34 -11.10 5.20
CA GLY A 79 4.10 -11.15 3.76
C GLY A 79 2.65 -11.47 3.39
N ILE A 80 1.95 -12.35 4.12
CA ILE A 80 0.52 -12.60 3.92
C ILE A 80 -0.30 -11.33 4.17
N LEU A 81 -0.01 -10.62 5.26
CA LEU A 81 -0.65 -9.34 5.56
C LEU A 81 -0.37 -8.29 4.48
N ALA A 82 0.87 -8.24 3.96
CA ALA A 82 1.22 -7.37 2.84
C ALA A 82 0.48 -7.75 1.53
N CYS A 83 0.30 -9.03 1.25
CA CYS A 83 -0.52 -9.50 0.13
C CYS A 83 -1.98 -9.05 0.29
N LEU A 84 -2.59 -9.29 1.46
CA LEU A 84 -3.96 -8.87 1.74
C LEU A 84 -4.11 -7.35 1.63
N GLY A 85 -3.16 -6.59 2.17
CA GLY A 85 -3.10 -5.14 2.06
C GLY A 85 -3.05 -4.68 0.60
N GLY A 86 -2.19 -5.30 -0.22
CA GLY A 86 -2.11 -5.02 -1.66
C GLY A 86 -3.43 -5.20 -2.39
N LEU A 87 -4.14 -6.30 -2.13
CA LEU A 87 -5.45 -6.55 -2.70
C LEU A 87 -6.48 -5.51 -2.26
N LEU A 88 -6.50 -5.17 -0.97
CA LEU A 88 -7.38 -4.14 -0.41
C LEU A 88 -7.12 -2.76 -1.05
N TYR A 89 -5.87 -2.37 -1.26
CA TYR A 89 -5.55 -1.11 -1.94
C TYR A 89 -6.09 -1.06 -3.37
N GLY A 90 -6.01 -2.18 -4.11
CA GLY A 90 -6.63 -2.29 -5.44
C GLY A 90 -8.15 -2.17 -5.40
N CYS A 91 -8.80 -2.79 -4.42
CA CYS A 91 -10.24 -2.64 -4.21
C CYS A 91 -10.63 -1.19 -3.90
N VAL A 92 -9.87 -0.50 -3.03
CA VAL A 92 -10.08 0.92 -2.71
C VAL A 92 -9.97 1.78 -3.97
N TYR A 93 -8.98 1.53 -4.81
CA TYR A 93 -8.83 2.25 -6.08
C TYR A 93 -10.07 2.11 -6.98
N ILE A 94 -10.63 0.90 -7.10
CA ILE A 94 -11.88 0.67 -7.86
C ILE A 94 -13.08 1.36 -7.20
N VAL A 95 -13.24 1.23 -5.88
CA VAL A 95 -14.35 1.85 -5.12
C VAL A 95 -14.32 3.37 -5.23
N CYS A 96 -13.12 3.95 -5.26
CA CYS A 96 -12.89 5.38 -5.52
C CYS A 96 -13.12 5.76 -7.00
N LYS A 97 -13.77 4.91 -7.80
CA LYS A 97 -14.02 5.10 -9.23
C LYS A 97 -12.74 5.37 -10.02
N LYS A 98 -11.62 4.78 -9.58
CA LYS A 98 -10.29 4.95 -10.18
C LYS A 98 -9.80 6.42 -10.17
N ASN A 99 -10.34 7.24 -9.29
CA ASN A 99 -9.91 8.62 -9.12
C ASN A 99 -8.66 8.65 -8.23
N LEU A 100 -7.50 8.93 -8.83
CA LEU A 100 -6.21 8.99 -8.15
C LEU A 100 -6.20 10.00 -7.00
N TYR A 101 -6.83 11.17 -7.18
CA TYR A 101 -6.84 12.24 -6.17
C TYR A 101 -7.64 11.87 -4.92
N ILE A 102 -8.57 10.92 -5.03
CA ILE A 102 -9.36 10.39 -3.90
C ILE A 102 -8.70 9.13 -3.34
N ALA A 103 -8.28 8.22 -4.22
CA ALA A 103 -7.70 6.94 -3.81
C ALA A 103 -6.37 7.10 -3.08
N TYR A 104 -5.48 7.99 -3.56
CA TYR A 104 -4.16 8.21 -2.97
C TYR A 104 -4.21 8.58 -1.48
N PRO A 105 -4.92 9.64 -1.04
CA PRO A 105 -4.96 9.97 0.38
C PRO A 105 -5.57 8.88 1.25
N ILE A 106 -6.55 8.12 0.75
CA ILE A 106 -7.16 6.99 1.48
C ILE A 106 -6.14 5.86 1.65
N ILE A 107 -5.49 5.46 0.57
CA ILE A 107 -4.48 4.40 0.57
C ILE A 107 -3.26 4.80 1.42
N LEU A 108 -2.84 6.06 1.36
CA LEU A 108 -1.76 6.60 2.20
C LEU A 108 -2.11 6.48 3.69
N LEU A 109 -3.34 6.83 4.08
CA LEU A 109 -3.79 6.67 5.46
C LEU A 109 -3.79 5.20 5.88
N MET A 110 -4.29 4.30 5.04
CA MET A 110 -4.27 2.85 5.32
C MET A 110 -2.84 2.30 5.46
N PHE A 111 -1.88 2.86 4.72
CA PHE A 111 -0.49 2.44 4.76
C PHE A 111 0.25 2.95 6.02
N ILE A 112 -0.04 4.18 6.44
CA ILE A 112 0.58 4.80 7.61
C ILE A 112 0.05 4.20 8.91
N LEU A 113 -1.25 3.92 9.00
CA LEU A 113 -1.91 3.41 10.21
C LEU A 113 -1.55 1.94 10.49
#